data_AF-U5NBX8-F1
#
_entry.id   AF-U5NBX8-F1
#
_cell.length_a   1.000
_cell.length_b   1.000
_cell.length_c   1.000
_cell.angle_alpha   90.00
_cell.angle_beta   90.00
_cell.angle_gamma   90.00
#
_symmetry.space_group_name_H-M   'P 1'
#
loop_
_entity.id
_entity.type
_entity.pdbx_description
1 polymer ?
#
loop_
_entity_poly.entity_id
_entity_poly.type
_entity_poly.pdbx_seq_one_letter_code
_entity_poly.pdbx_strand_id
1 'polypeptide(L)'
;MPHQIPLFKALAGDSSDNYPGIPNVGEKRAVALIKQFGSEDNFLKNYQNIKDSKIKISISENIEKLKLYLEIAKIRTDLSFSL
;
A
#
# COMPACT_ATOMS: atom_id res chain seq x y z
N MET A 1 0.47 1.54 -14.76
CA MET A 1 0.36 0.50 -13.71
C MET A 1 1.68 0.09 -13.02
N PRO A 2 2.90 0.52 -13.41
CA PRO A 2 4.10 0.28 -12.57
C PRO A 2 4.12 1.09 -11.26
N HIS A 3 3.69 2.35 -11.29
CA HIS A 3 3.72 3.25 -10.12
C HIS A 3 2.83 2.81 -8.95
N GLN A 4 1.96 1.81 -9.13
CA GLN A 4 1.06 1.30 -8.10
C GLN A 4 1.62 0.06 -7.39
N ILE A 5 2.74 -0.50 -7.85
CA ILE A 5 3.35 -1.70 -7.27
C ILE A 5 3.73 -1.50 -5.78
N PRO A 6 4.27 -0.34 -5.36
CA PRO A 6 4.51 -0.10 -3.94
C PRO A 6 3.23 -0.19 -3.10
N LEU A 7 2.14 0.45 -3.55
CA LEU A 7 0.84 0.38 -2.87
C LEU A 7 0.25 -1.02 -2.87
N PHE A 8 0.43 -1.77 -3.96
CA PHE A 8 0.02 -3.16 -4.03
C PHE A 8 0.75 -4.02 -2.99
N LYS A 9 2.09 -3.95 -2.95
CA LYS A 9 2.89 -4.68 -1.95
C LYS A 9 2.57 -4.25 -0.52
N ALA A 10 2.38 -2.96 -0.28
CA ALA A 10 2.05 -2.46 1.04
C ALA A 10 0.69 -2.97 1.55
N LEU A 11 -0.29 -3.12 0.64
CA LEU A 11 -1.62 -3.64 0.95
C LEU A 11 -1.64 -5.17 1.05
N ALA A 12 -1.21 -5.85 -0.01
CA ALA A 12 -1.34 -7.31 -0.18
C ALA A 12 -0.24 -8.10 0.52
N GLY A 13 0.90 -7.47 0.80
CA GLY A 13 2.11 -8.14 1.24
C GLY A 13 2.95 -8.68 0.09
N ASP A 14 4.08 -9.28 0.47
CA ASP A 14 4.97 -10.07 -0.36
C ASP A 14 5.57 -11.18 0.52
N SER A 15 5.17 -12.42 0.26
CA SER A 15 5.59 -13.59 1.04
C SER A 15 7.09 -13.87 0.93
N SER A 16 7.73 -13.48 -0.17
CA SER A 16 9.17 -13.69 -0.38
C SER A 16 10.01 -12.71 0.43
N ASP A 17 9.50 -11.52 0.68
CA ASP A 17 10.20 -10.43 1.39
C ASP A 17 9.82 -10.32 2.89
N ASN A 18 9.09 -11.29 3.45
CA ASN A 18 8.48 -11.20 4.79
C ASN A 18 7.60 -9.95 4.98
N TYR A 19 6.90 -9.55 3.92
CA TYR A 19 5.91 -8.48 3.92
C TYR A 19 4.52 -9.08 4.16
N PRO A 20 3.97 -9.06 5.40
CA PRO A 20 2.65 -9.63 5.65
C PRO A 20 1.50 -8.77 5.06
N GLY A 21 1.77 -7.52 4.68
CA GLY A 21 0.74 -6.59 4.20
C GLY A 21 -0.23 -6.15 5.29
N ILE A 22 -1.41 -5.67 4.89
CA ILE A 22 -2.48 -5.25 5.80
C ILE A 22 -3.44 -6.42 6.02
N PRO A 23 -3.78 -6.74 7.29
CA PRO A 23 -4.75 -7.78 7.58
C PRO A 23 -6.05 -7.59 6.78
N ASN A 24 -6.67 -8.69 6.35
CA ASN A 24 -7.90 -8.68 5.55
C ASN A 24 -7.80 -8.02 4.16
N VAL A 25 -6.62 -7.63 3.69
CA VAL A 25 -6.41 -7.04 2.36
C VAL A 25 -5.45 -7.94 1.56
N GLY A 26 -5.96 -9.00 0.95
CA GLY A 26 -5.19 -9.80 -0.02
C GLY A 26 -5.17 -9.19 -1.42
N GLU A 27 -4.47 -9.83 -2.36
CA GLU A 27 -4.23 -9.34 -3.72
C GLU A 27 -5.49 -8.79 -4.43
N LYS A 28 -6.59 -9.54 -4.43
CA LYS A 28 -7.84 -9.13 -5.09
C LYS A 28 -8.40 -7.83 -4.51
N ARG A 29 -8.31 -7.67 -3.19
CA ARG A 29 -8.77 -6.46 -2.48
C ARG A 29 -7.83 -5.30 -2.71
N ALA A 30 -6.51 -5.54 -2.68
CA ALA A 30 -5.52 -4.53 -3.02
C ALA A 30 -5.74 -3.98 -4.44
N VAL A 31 -5.93 -4.85 -5.44
CA VAL A 31 -6.23 -4.43 -6.82
C VAL A 31 -7.53 -3.62 -6.90
N ALA A 32 -8.59 -4.02 -6.19
CA ALA A 32 -9.85 -3.29 -6.18
C ALA A 32 -9.70 -1.87 -5.58
N LEU A 33 -8.98 -1.75 -4.46
CA LEU A 33 -8.68 -0.46 -3.83
C LEU A 33 -7.82 0.42 -4.73
N ILE A 34 -6.77 -0.15 -5.35
CA ILE A 34 -5.90 0.58 -6.27
C ILE A 34 -6.69 1.08 -7.49
N LYS A 35 -7.63 0.28 -8.03
CA LYS A 35 -8.53 0.73 -9.10
C LYS A 35 -9.48 1.84 -8.63
N GLN A 36 -9.97 1.75 -7.40
CA GLN A 36 -10.88 2.74 -6.81
C GLN A 36 -10.19 4.09 -6.58
N PHE A 37 -8.97 4.08 -6.04
CA PHE A 37 -8.28 5.29 -5.60
C PHE A 37 -7.25 5.80 -6.62
N GLY A 38 -6.75 4.96 -7.53
CA GLY A 38 -5.89 5.37 -8.64
C GLY A 38 -4.45 5.73 -8.29
N SER A 39 -4.19 6.44 -7.18
CA SER A 39 -2.85 6.79 -6.72
C SER A 39 -2.67 6.56 -5.23
N GLU A 40 -1.41 6.41 -4.80
CA GLU A 40 -1.03 6.33 -3.40
C GLU A 40 -1.52 7.55 -2.61
N ASP A 41 -1.25 8.76 -3.10
CA ASP A 41 -1.69 9.99 -2.45
C ASP A 41 -3.21 10.06 -2.30
N ASN A 42 -3.94 9.67 -3.36
CA ASN A 42 -5.40 9.69 -3.31
C ASN A 42 -5.94 8.61 -2.36
N PHE A 43 -5.30 7.44 -2.31
CA PHE A 43 -5.61 6.39 -1.35
C PHE A 43 -5.40 6.87 0.08
N LEU A 44 -4.22 7.41 0.42
CA LEU A 44 -3.88 7.87 1.77
C LEU A 44 -4.79 9.01 2.25
N LYS A 45 -5.23 9.89 1.34
CA LYS A 45 -6.17 10.97 1.66
C LYS A 45 -7.60 10.49 1.86
N ASN A 46 -8.02 9.40 1.21
CA ASN A 46 -9.43 9.03 1.08
C ASN A 46 -9.79 7.60 1.52
N TYR A 47 -8.87 6.81 2.07
CA TYR A 47 -9.16 5.42 2.50
C TYR A 47 -10.29 5.34 3.56
N GLN A 48 -10.55 6.42 4.30
CA GLN A 48 -11.69 6.52 5.22
C GLN A 48 -13.07 6.44 4.52
N ASN A 49 -13.11 6.64 3.20
CA ASN A 49 -14.32 6.51 2.37
C ASN A 49 -14.57 5.08 1.88
N ILE A 50 -13.75 4.09 2.29
CA ILE A 50 -13.98 2.69 1.96
C ILE A 50 -15.29 2.22 2.60
N LYS A 51 -16.19 1.66 1.77
CA LYS A 51 -17.52 1.19 2.18
C LYS A 51 -17.47 -0.06 3.06
N ASP A 52 -16.53 -0.97 2.80
CA ASP A 52 -16.31 -2.17 3.62
C ASP A 52 -15.70 -1.74 4.97
N SER A 53 -16.52 -1.79 6.03
CA SER A 53 -16.14 -1.36 7.38
C SER A 53 -14.97 -2.15 7.94
N LYS A 54 -14.89 -3.46 7.64
CA LYS A 54 -13.80 -4.33 8.10
C LYS A 54 -12.48 -3.93 7.47
N ILE A 55 -12.48 -3.65 6.17
CA ILE A 55 -11.27 -3.17 5.46
C ILE A 55 -10.86 -1.79 5.98
N LYS A 56 -11.83 -0.86 6.13
CA LYS A 56 -11.55 0.50 6.61
C LYS A 56 -10.93 0.49 8.01
N ILE A 57 -11.50 -0.28 8.94
CA ILE A 57 -10.95 -0.43 10.30
C ILE A 57 -9.54 -1.02 10.22
N SER A 58 -9.35 -2.11 9.47
CA SER A 58 -8.05 -2.76 9.34
C SER A 58 -6.96 -1.83 8.79
N ILE A 59 -7.28 -1.00 7.79
CA ILE A 59 -6.34 0.01 7.26
C ILE A 59 -6.10 1.11 8.30
N SER A 60 -7.14 1.56 9.00
CA SER A 60 -7.03 2.62 10.02
C SER A 60 -6.12 2.20 11.19
N GLU A 61 -6.29 0.99 11.69
CA GLU A 61 -5.47 0.41 12.78
C GLU A 61 -4.02 0.16 12.35
N ASN A 62 -3.76 0.01 11.05
CA ASN A 62 -2.44 -0.33 10.51
C ASN A 62 -1.87 0.77 9.61
N ILE A 63 -2.36 2.01 9.70
CA ILE A 63 -2.00 3.07 8.75
C ILE A 63 -0.51 3.43 8.78
N GLU A 64 0.09 3.48 9.97
CA GLU A 64 1.52 3.74 10.12
C GLU A 64 2.37 2.59 9.56
N LYS A 65 1.90 1.35 9.73
CA LYS A 65 2.52 0.16 9.13
C LYS A 65 2.43 0.20 7.60
N LEU A 66 1.29 0.61 7.07
CA LEU A 66 1.08 0.77 5.63
C LEU A 66 2.03 1.82 5.04
N LYS A 67 2.21 2.97 5.71
CA LYS A 67 3.16 4.01 5.30
C LYS A 67 4.60 3.49 5.30
N LEU A 68 5.00 2.75 6.34
CA LEU A 68 6.31 2.10 6.40
C LEU A 68 6.50 1.12 5.23
N TYR A 69 5.49 0.29 4.95
CA TYR A 69 5.55 -0.65 3.84
C TYR A 69 5.61 0.04 2.47
N LEU A 70 4.93 1.18 2.31
CA LEU A 70 5.05 2.00 1.12
C LEU A 70 6.46 2.54 0.92
N GLU A 71 7.10 2.99 1.99
CA GLU A 71 8.48 3.49 1.94
C GLU A 71 9.45 2.39 1.49
N ILE A 72 9.36 1.22 2.11
CA ILE A 72 10.30 0.13 1.82
C ILE A 72 10.03 -0.50 0.43
N ALA A 73 8.79 -0.53 -0.03
CA ALA A 73 8.46 -1.01 -1.36
C ALA A 73 8.84 -0.04 -2.49
N LYS A 74 9.22 1.21 -2.18
CA LYS A 74 9.68 2.20 -3.16
C LYS A 74 11.16 2.02 -3.46
N ILE A 75 11.47 1.90 -4.75
CA ILE A 75 12.85 1.92 -5.22
C ILE A 75 13.37 3.35 -5.13
N ARG A 76 14.46 3.55 -4.39
CA ARG A 76 15.20 4.81 -4.37
C ARG A 76 15.97 5.00 -5.66
N THR A 77 15.77 6.16 -6.30
CA THR A 77 16.39 6.52 -7.59
C THR A 77 17.22 7.81 -7.47
N ASP A 78 17.34 8.34 -6.25
CA ASP A 78 17.94 9.61 -5.88
C ASP A 78 19.36 9.47 -5.33
N LEU A 79 20.07 8.40 -5.71
CA LEU A 79 21.44 8.15 -5.25
C LEU A 79 22.42 9.11 -5.93
N SER A 80 23.04 9.97 -5.12
CA SER A 80 24.18 10.78 -5.55
C SER A 80 25.45 9.93 -5.54
N PHE A 81 26.17 9.91 -6.66
CA PHE A 81 27.48 9.29 -6.75
C PHE A 81 28.55 10.38 -6.71
N SER A 82 29.46 10.30 -5.75
CA SER A 82 30.72 11.02 -5.80
C SER A 82 31.73 10.18 -6.59
N LEU A 83 32.24 10.72 -7.69
CA LEU A 83 33.35 10.17 -8.45
C LEU A 83 34.69 10.40 -7.73
#